data_AF-A0A962G5G9-F1
#
_entry.id   AF-A0A962G5G9-F1
#
_cell.length_a   1.000
_cell.length_b   1.000
_cell.length_c   1.000
_cell.angle_alpha   90.00
_cell.angle_beta   90.00
_cell.angle_gamma   90.00
#
_symmetry.space_group_name_H-M   'P 1'
#
loop_
_entity.id
_entity.type
_entity.pdbx_description
1 polymer ?
#
loop_
_entity_poly.entity_id
_entity_poly.type
_entity_poly.pdbx_seq_one_letter_code
_entity_poly.pdbx_strand_id
1 'polypeptide(L)'
;MSYRLNALATLLCLLLVGGCASHSVAPAPAAEGTRATLAILESTDIHSTVLSYDYYKLAEDDSLGLERMATLVHEARKEFDNSLLFDAGDTIQGTALADWQA
;
A
#
# COMPACT_ATOMS: atom_id res chain seq x y z
N MET A 1 53.09 16.54 15.06
CA MET A 1 52.00 16.43 16.07
C MET A 1 50.60 16.27 15.46
N SER A 2 50.42 16.53 14.16
CA SER A 2 49.10 16.71 13.53
C SER A 2 48.38 15.40 13.14
N TYR A 3 49.13 14.33 12.81
CA TYR A 3 48.56 13.03 12.43
C TYR A 3 47.93 12.25 13.60
N ARG A 4 48.42 12.48 14.84
CA ARG A 4 47.88 11.83 16.03
C ARG A 4 46.52 12.41 16.46
N LEU A 5 46.27 13.68 16.16
CA LEU A 5 45.01 14.35 16.47
C LEU A 5 43.90 13.95 15.48
N ASN A 6 44.23 13.85 14.19
CA ASN A 6 43.27 13.38 13.16
C ASN A 6 42.93 11.89 13.32
N ALA A 7 43.88 11.04 13.75
CA ALA A 7 43.63 9.63 14.02
C ALA A 7 42.69 9.42 15.23
N LEU A 8 42.80 10.26 16.27
CA LEU A 8 41.92 10.20 17.44
C LEU A 8 40.51 10.71 17.11
N ALA A 9 40.40 11.76 16.29
CA ALA A 9 39.13 12.30 15.82
C ALA A 9 38.37 11.33 14.89
N THR A 10 39.08 10.62 14.01
CA THR A 10 38.47 9.59 13.15
C THR A 10 38.03 8.36 13.96
N LEU A 11 38.80 7.93 14.96
CA LEU A 11 38.41 6.81 15.83
C LEU A 11 37.16 7.13 16.68
N LEU A 12 37.02 8.39 17.14
CA LEU A 12 35.85 8.85 17.90
C LEU A 12 34.58 8.95 17.04
N CYS A 13 34.70 9.36 15.77
CA CYS A 13 33.58 9.36 14.82
C CYS A 13 33.09 7.95 14.48
N LEU A 14 33.99 6.96 14.38
CA LEU A 14 33.61 5.56 14.15
C LEU A 14 32.87 4.94 15.36
N LEU A 15 33.20 5.35 16.58
CA LEU A 15 32.52 4.88 17.80
C LEU A 15 31.10 5.46 17.96
N LEU A 16 30.85 6.69 17.50
CA LEU A 16 29.54 7.35 17.59
C LEU A 16 28.53 6.85 16.54
N VAL A 17 28.99 6.40 15.37
CA VAL A 17 28.11 5.88 14.30
C VAL A 17 27.78 4.39 14.49
N GLY A 18 28.62 3.63 15.20
CA GLY A 18 28.41 2.20 15.44
C GLY A 18 27.35 1.86 16.50
N GLY A 19 26.94 2.81 17.33
CA GLY A 19 26.04 2.56 18.48
C GLY A 19 24.54 2.41 18.15
N CYS A 20 24.11 2.83 16.95
CA CYS A 20 22.69 2.86 16.58
C CYS A 20 22.25 1.68 15.69
N ALA A 21 23.16 0.81 15.26
CA ALA A 21 22.87 -0.18 14.22
C ALA A 21 22.21 -1.49 14.70
N SER A 22 22.06 -1.70 16.02
CA SER A 22 21.74 -3.04 16.53
C SER A 22 20.78 -3.05 17.71
N HIS A 23 19.62 -2.40 17.58
CA HIS A 23 18.46 -2.74 18.40
C HIS A 23 17.38 -3.32 17.49
N SER A 24 17.57 -4.57 17.08
CA SER A 24 16.43 -5.40 16.68
C SER A 24 15.57 -5.66 17.91
N VAL A 25 14.72 -4.70 18.25
CA VAL A 25 13.61 -4.95 19.17
C VAL A 25 12.66 -5.86 18.41
N ALA A 26 12.75 -7.17 18.66
CA ALA A 26 11.69 -8.08 18.24
C ALA A 26 10.38 -7.56 18.84
N PRO A 27 9.29 -7.45 18.05
CA PRO A 27 8.02 -7.02 18.59
C PRO A 27 7.65 -7.96 19.73
N ALA A 28 7.33 -7.39 20.90
CA ALA A 28 6.89 -8.18 22.04
C ALA A 28 5.64 -8.98 21.63
N PRO A 29 5.49 -10.23 22.08
CA PRO A 29 4.29 -10.99 21.83
C PRO A 29 3.07 -10.21 22.34
N ALA A 30 1.98 -10.25 21.58
CA ALA A 30 0.74 -9.61 22.00
C ALA A 30 0.31 -10.19 23.35
N ALA A 31 -0.09 -9.32 24.28
CA ALA A 31 -0.55 -9.75 25.60
C ALA A 31 -1.81 -10.62 25.48
N GLU A 32 -2.00 -11.53 26.42
CA GLU A 32 -3.19 -12.36 26.47
C GLU A 32 -4.47 -11.49 26.54
N GLY A 33 -5.46 -11.82 25.71
CA GLY A 33 -6.69 -11.03 25.59
C GLY A 33 -6.59 -9.81 24.65
N THR A 34 -5.46 -9.58 23.98
CA THR A 34 -5.36 -8.56 22.92
C THR A 34 -6.37 -8.85 21.81
N ARG A 35 -7.08 -7.80 21.37
CA ARG A 35 -8.05 -7.86 20.27
C ARG A 35 -7.70 -6.81 19.22
N ALA A 36 -7.99 -7.14 17.96
CA ALA A 36 -7.89 -6.20 16.85
C ALA A 36 -9.16 -6.32 15.99
N THR A 37 -9.58 -5.20 15.42
CA THR A 37 -10.62 -5.15 14.38
C THR A 37 -9.91 -5.08 13.04
N LEU A 38 -10.27 -5.96 12.10
CA LEU A 38 -9.74 -6.01 10.75
C LEU A 38 -10.89 -5.92 9.74
N ALA A 39 -10.81 -4.97 8.81
CA ALA A 39 -11.69 -4.91 7.66
C ALA A 39 -11.06 -5.64 6.46
N ILE A 40 -11.86 -6.46 5.77
CA ILE A 40 -11.51 -7.10 4.51
C ILE A 40 -12.38 -6.44 3.44
N LEU A 41 -11.72 -5.75 2.51
CA LEU A 41 -12.33 -5.10 1.36
C LEU A 41 -12.02 -5.93 0.13
N GLU A 42 -12.93 -5.91 -0.84
CA GLU A 42 -12.84 -6.75 -2.04
C GLU A 42 -13.33 -5.99 -3.27
N SER A 43 -12.62 -6.16 -4.38
CA SER A 43 -13.11 -5.93 -5.74
C SER A 43 -13.27 -7.25 -6.48
N THR A 44 -14.18 -7.32 -7.45
CA THR A 44 -14.39 -8.47 -8.33
C THR A 44 -14.90 -7.99 -9.67
N ASP A 45 -14.65 -8.78 -10.72
CA ASP A 45 -15.22 -8.59 -12.06
C ASP A 45 -15.04 -7.17 -12.60
N ILE A 46 -13.84 -6.59 -12.39
CA ILE A 46 -13.55 -5.22 -12.83
C ILE A 46 -13.66 -5.10 -14.35
N HIS A 47 -13.29 -6.15 -15.10
CA HIS A 47 -13.32 -6.20 -16.55
C HIS A 47 -12.63 -5.01 -17.26
N SER A 48 -11.55 -4.50 -16.66
CA SER A 48 -10.84 -3.29 -17.09
C SER A 48 -11.71 -2.02 -17.14
N THR A 49 -12.79 -2.00 -16.37
CA THR A 49 -13.66 -0.83 -16.21
C THR A 49 -13.02 0.19 -15.26
N VAL A 50 -11.98 0.86 -15.75
CA VAL A 50 -11.16 1.78 -14.93
C VAL A 50 -11.88 3.12 -14.68
N LEU A 51 -12.64 3.59 -15.67
CA LEU A 51 -13.34 4.88 -15.64
C LEU A 51 -14.86 4.66 -15.71
N SER A 52 -15.63 5.61 -15.20
CA SER A 52 -17.08 5.80 -15.36
C SER A 52 -17.45 6.16 -16.80
N TYR A 53 -17.07 5.29 -17.74
CA TYR A 53 -17.25 5.49 -19.17
C TYR A 53 -17.66 4.19 -19.86
N ASP A 54 -18.76 4.25 -20.60
CA ASP A 54 -19.21 3.18 -21.48
C ASP A 54 -18.58 3.36 -22.87
N TYR A 55 -17.58 2.53 -23.17
CA TYR A 55 -16.83 2.55 -24.43
C TYR A 55 -17.66 2.12 -25.65
N TYR A 56 -18.83 1.50 -25.47
CA TYR A 56 -19.73 1.15 -26.56
C TYR A 56 -20.68 2.31 -26.90
N LYS A 57 -21.23 2.96 -25.87
CA LYS A 57 -22.11 4.13 -26.05
C LYS A 57 -21.34 5.43 -26.30
N LEU A 58 -20.04 5.42 -26.03
CA LEU A 58 -19.17 6.59 -26.08
C LEU A 58 -19.69 7.72 -25.16
N ALA A 59 -20.11 7.33 -23.95
CA ALA A 59 -20.72 8.24 -22.98
C ALA A 59 -20.31 7.89 -21.55
N GLU A 60 -20.44 8.85 -20.64
CA GLU A 60 -20.24 8.65 -19.21
C GLU A 60 -21.29 7.69 -18.65
N ASP A 61 -20.87 6.84 -17.72
CA ASP A 61 -21.74 5.93 -16.97
C ASP A 61 -21.29 5.87 -15.50
N ASP A 62 -22.03 6.57 -14.65
CA ASP A 62 -21.77 6.68 -13.21
C ASP A 62 -22.06 5.40 -12.40
N SER A 63 -22.61 4.37 -13.04
CA SER A 63 -22.90 3.08 -12.39
C SER A 63 -21.67 2.16 -12.29
N LEU A 64 -20.59 2.49 -12.99
CA LEU A 64 -19.38 1.69 -13.11
C LEU A 64 -18.11 2.53 -12.87
N GLY A 65 -16.98 1.85 -12.71
CA GLY A 65 -15.65 2.48 -12.60
C GLY A 65 -14.87 2.14 -11.34
N LEU A 66 -13.64 1.66 -11.55
CA LEU A 66 -12.69 1.37 -10.48
C LEU A 66 -12.27 2.63 -9.70
N GLU A 67 -12.24 3.79 -10.35
CA GLU A 67 -11.93 5.07 -9.70
C GLU A 67 -13.00 5.48 -8.68
N ARG A 68 -14.27 5.14 -8.95
CA ARG A 68 -15.36 5.36 -7.98
C ARG A 68 -15.23 4.43 -6.79
N MET A 69 -14.99 3.15 -7.05
CA MET A 69 -14.74 2.15 -6.00
C MET A 69 -13.54 2.55 -5.14
N ALA A 70 -12.49 3.12 -5.73
CA ALA A 70 -11.32 3.61 -5.00
C ALA A 70 -11.69 4.70 -3.98
N THR A 71 -12.70 5.52 -4.26
CA THR A 71 -13.24 6.49 -3.28
C THR A 71 -13.89 5.77 -2.09
N LEU A 72 -14.67 4.72 -2.33
CA LEU A 72 -15.27 3.91 -1.26
C LEU A 72 -14.20 3.19 -0.42
N VAL A 73 -13.18 2.62 -1.07
CA VAL A 73 -12.03 2.02 -0.39
C VAL A 73 -11.30 3.05 0.47
N HIS A 74 -11.12 4.27 -0.02
CA HIS A 74 -10.47 5.33 0.72
C HIS A 74 -11.26 5.72 1.98
N GLU A 75 -12.58 5.84 1.88
CA GLU A 75 -13.43 6.10 3.05
C GLU A 75 -13.41 4.93 4.05
N ALA A 76 -13.51 3.68 3.58
CA ALA A 76 -13.43 2.51 4.44
C ALA A 76 -12.07 2.43 5.19
N ARG A 77 -10.98 2.82 4.54
CA ARG A 77 -9.65 2.90 5.18
C ARG A 77 -9.52 4.00 6.23
N LYS A 78 -10.39 5.02 6.21
CA LYS A 78 -10.47 6.01 7.29
C LYS A 78 -11.27 5.49 8.49
N GLU A 79 -12.22 4.60 8.25
CA GLU A 79 -13.05 3.99 9.29
C GLU A 79 -12.33 2.84 10.02
N PHE A 80 -11.49 2.08 9.30
CA PHE A 80 -10.79 0.91 9.82
C PHE A 80 -9.27 1.02 9.69
N ASP A 81 -8.60 1.25 10.82
CA ASP A 81 -7.13 1.34 10.91
C ASP A 81 -6.42 0.11 10.34
N ASN A 82 -6.92 -1.10 10.62
CA ASN A 82 -6.45 -2.33 10.01
C ASN A 82 -7.41 -2.72 8.90
N SER A 83 -6.97 -2.57 7.65
CA SER A 83 -7.76 -2.98 6.49
C SER A 83 -6.86 -3.62 5.43
N LEU A 84 -7.40 -4.64 4.78
CA LEU A 84 -6.79 -5.31 3.62
C LEU A 84 -7.75 -5.20 2.44
N LEU A 85 -7.21 -5.01 1.23
CA LEU A 85 -7.98 -4.98 -0.01
C LEU A 85 -7.51 -6.12 -0.90
N PHE A 86 -8.46 -6.91 -1.40
CA PHE A 86 -8.23 -8.00 -2.33
C PHE A 86 -8.97 -7.77 -3.64
N ASP A 87 -8.47 -8.38 -4.71
CA ASP A 87 -9.12 -8.44 -6.00
C ASP A 87 -9.39 -9.91 -6.35
N ALA A 88 -10.64 -10.25 -6.64
CA ALA A 88 -11.09 -11.63 -6.83
C ALA A 88 -10.90 -12.16 -8.26
N GLY A 89 -10.50 -11.30 -9.21
CA GLY A 89 -10.20 -11.70 -10.59
C GLY A 89 -11.14 -11.07 -11.63
N ASP A 90 -11.01 -11.57 -12.86
CA ASP A 90 -11.67 -11.01 -14.06
C ASP A 90 -11.40 -9.52 -14.28
N THR A 91 -10.17 -9.12 -13.96
CA THR A 91 -9.77 -7.71 -13.93
C THR A 91 -9.27 -7.18 -15.27
N ILE A 92 -8.63 -8.02 -16.10
CA ILE A 92 -7.81 -7.55 -17.24
C ILE A 92 -8.47 -7.70 -18.62
N GLN A 93 -9.68 -8.25 -18.70
CA GLN A 93 -10.39 -8.49 -19.97
C GLN A 93 -11.89 -8.21 -19.76
N GLY A 94 -12.62 -7.77 -20.79
CA GLY A 94 -14.09 -7.67 -20.75
C GLY A 94 -14.68 -6.32 -21.17
N THR A 95 -13.84 -5.34 -21.52
CA THR A 95 -14.26 -4.05 -22.10
C THR A 95 -13.50 -3.76 -23.39
N ALA A 96 -14.05 -2.87 -24.24
CA ALA A 96 -13.36 -2.41 -25.44
C ALA A 96 -12.01 -1.72 -25.15
N LEU A 97 -11.83 -1.16 -23.94
CA LEU A 97 -10.54 -0.65 -23.47
C LEU A 97 -9.51 -1.77 -23.36
N ALA A 98 -9.88 -2.91 -22.76
CA ALA A 98 -9.01 -4.07 -22.64
C ALA A 98 -8.63 -4.62 -24.03
N ASP A 99 -9.60 -4.71 -24.94
CA ASP A 99 -9.38 -5.24 -26.29
C ASP A 99 -8.48 -4.34 -27.14
N TRP A 100 -8.48 -3.02 -26.91
CA TRP A 100 -7.63 -2.06 -27.62
C TRP A 100 -6.15 -2.13 -27.20
N GLN A 101 -5.88 -2.57 -25.97
CA GLN A 101 -4.53 -2.75 -25.43
C GLN A 101 -4.04 -4.21 -25.44
N ALA A 102 -4.84 -5.15 -25.95
CA ALA A 102 -4.52 -6.57 -26.05
C ALA A 102 -3.60 -6.91 -27.23
#